data_AF-A0A7S2NJC4-F1
#
_entry.id   AF-A0A7S2NJC4-F1
#
_cell.length_a   1.000
_cell.length_b   1.000
_cell.length_c   1.000
_cell.angle_alpha   90.00
_cell.angle_beta   90.00
_cell.angle_gamma   90.00
#
_symmetry.space_group_name_H-M   'P 1'
#
loop_
_entity.id
_entity.type
_entity.pdbx_description
1 polymer ?
#
loop_
_entity_poly.entity_id
_entity_poly.type
_entity_poly.pdbx_seq_one_letter_code
_entity_poly.pdbx_strand_id
1 'polypeptide(L)'
;RGRGEVLAALGRDGFALLYASEDFKRDREAVLVAVQNNGRALEFASGDLKRDREVVSRAVQNCGRALEFASEDLKRDREVVLEAVRNMSYALQFAAEDLKRDRELVVEAMRNNGDALRFASEGLRRDREMVFAAVRRSGCALRFAHEDLRRDREVVFAAVRNCGMALEVSAEDLKGDREVVFAAVQNDGDALRFARADLKQDREVVLAAVQKASALRFASEDLKRDREVVLVAVRNCGIALAWAHEDFWRDREVVLAAVRTYIPAMEDFQHDREVVLEAVRNDRDALKFASEDLKMDPVLQPGKVAGNCIAGLGALAPLLCLRSVTEDPAGGLEASVVFGLGGERDASMAVPSGGENPPTVGDLASFAVQHFGVEGGLVHVHVQGHGRMGVLDVDRSLRGFL
;
A
#
# COMPACT_ATOMS: atom_id res chain seq x y z
N ARG A 1 -35.15 -11.14 41.51
CA ARG A 1 -33.87 -11.87 41.32
C ARG A 1 -33.06 -11.73 42.59
N GLY A 2 -32.37 -12.77 43.03
CA GLY A 2 -31.53 -12.69 44.23
C GLY A 2 -30.28 -11.83 44.00
N ARG A 3 -29.69 -11.25 45.05
CA ARG A 3 -28.45 -10.44 44.97
C ARG A 3 -27.34 -11.16 44.19
N GLY A 4 -27.11 -12.45 44.48
CA GLY A 4 -26.10 -13.26 43.79
C GLY A 4 -26.33 -13.42 42.29
N GLU A 5 -27.59 -13.51 41.84
CA GLU A 5 -27.91 -13.60 40.40
C GLU A 5 -27.61 -12.28 39.68
N VAL A 6 -27.88 -11.15 40.34
CA VAL A 6 -27.59 -9.82 39.79
C VAL A 6 -26.08 -9.60 39.70
N LEU A 7 -25.32 -9.92 40.75
CA LEU A 7 -23.85 -9.85 40.74
C LEU A 7 -23.25 -10.77 39.65
N ALA A 8 -23.76 -11.99 39.50
CA ALA A 8 -23.31 -12.90 38.44
C ALA A 8 -23.61 -12.36 37.03
N ALA A 9 -24.75 -11.68 36.84
CA ALA A 9 -25.06 -11.02 35.58
C ALA A 9 -24.11 -9.85 35.29
N LEU A 10 -23.85 -9.00 36.29
CA LEU A 10 -22.91 -7.87 36.18
C LEU A 10 -21.48 -8.33 35.88
N GLY A 11 -21.06 -9.47 36.44
CA GLY A 11 -19.74 -10.04 36.17
C GLY A 11 -19.59 -10.59 34.75
N ARG A 12 -20.69 -10.98 34.10
CA ARG A 12 -20.71 -11.43 32.70
C ARG A 12 -20.83 -10.27 31.71
N ASP A 13 -21.65 -9.28 32.05
CA ASP A 13 -21.87 -8.07 31.27
C ASP A 13 -22.00 -6.86 32.21
N GLY A 14 -20.96 -6.03 32.25
CA GLY A 14 -20.93 -4.82 33.07
C GLY A 14 -22.04 -3.82 32.72
N PHE A 15 -22.55 -3.83 31.48
CA PHE A 15 -23.67 -2.96 31.08
C PHE A 15 -25.02 -3.42 31.63
N ALA A 16 -25.12 -4.61 32.21
CA ALA A 16 -26.33 -5.01 32.93
C ALA A 16 -26.67 -4.06 34.09
N LEU A 17 -25.70 -3.25 34.56
CA LEU A 17 -25.93 -2.21 35.58
C LEU A 17 -26.94 -1.14 35.13
N LEU A 18 -27.06 -0.88 33.82
CA LEU A 18 -28.06 0.02 33.25
C LEU A 18 -29.49 -0.40 33.65
N TYR A 19 -29.75 -1.71 33.64
CA TYR A 19 -31.07 -2.29 33.91
C TYR A 19 -31.26 -2.68 35.38
N ALA A 20 -30.24 -2.51 36.22
CA ALA A 20 -30.32 -2.81 37.64
C ALA A 20 -31.17 -1.75 38.37
N SER A 21 -31.74 -2.11 39.52
CA SER A 21 -32.46 -1.15 40.35
C SER A 21 -31.52 -0.06 40.89
N GLU A 22 -32.08 1.07 41.31
CA GLU A 22 -31.30 2.17 41.89
C GLU A 22 -30.49 1.75 43.13
N ASP A 23 -30.99 0.79 43.90
CA ASP A 23 -30.26 0.21 45.03
C ASP A 23 -28.95 -0.45 44.57
N PHE A 24 -28.96 -1.19 43.45
CA PHE A 24 -27.74 -1.80 42.90
C PHE A 24 -26.80 -0.79 42.24
N LYS A 25 -27.32 0.32 41.70
CA LYS A 25 -26.49 1.42 41.17
C LYS A 25 -25.81 2.23 42.29
N ARG A 26 -26.31 2.12 43.53
CA ARG A 26 -25.71 2.66 44.75
C ARG A 26 -24.90 1.63 45.54
N ASP A 27 -25.07 0.35 45.22
CA ASP A 27 -24.33 -0.73 45.85
C ASP A 27 -22.90 -0.80 45.31
N ARG A 28 -21.94 -0.51 46.18
CA ARG A 28 -20.52 -0.44 45.83
C ARG A 28 -19.98 -1.76 45.26
N GLU A 29 -20.40 -2.90 45.81
CA GLU A 29 -19.94 -4.22 45.36
C GLU A 29 -20.46 -4.51 43.96
N ALA A 30 -21.75 -4.26 43.71
CA ALA A 30 -22.36 -4.43 42.40
C ALA A 30 -21.69 -3.56 41.33
N VAL A 31 -21.44 -2.28 41.65
CA VAL A 31 -20.74 -1.39 40.72
C VAL A 31 -19.30 -1.83 40.50
N LEU A 32 -18.57 -2.27 41.52
CA LEU A 32 -17.21 -2.80 41.37
C LEU A 32 -17.16 -4.01 40.45
N VAL A 33 -18.09 -4.96 40.61
CA VAL A 33 -18.20 -6.13 39.72
C VAL A 33 -18.47 -5.69 38.29
N ALA A 34 -19.37 -4.73 38.09
CA ALA A 34 -19.71 -4.22 36.77
C ALA A 34 -18.53 -3.51 36.08
N VAL A 35 -17.82 -2.62 36.78
CA VAL A 35 -16.68 -1.86 36.20
C VAL A 35 -15.45 -2.73 35.98
N GLN A 36 -15.26 -3.78 36.78
CA GLN A 36 -14.21 -4.79 36.55
C GLN A 36 -14.43 -5.57 35.26
N ASN A 37 -15.69 -5.86 34.91
CA ASN A 37 -16.02 -6.44 33.61
C ASN A 37 -15.87 -5.39 32.49
N ASN A 38 -16.50 -4.22 32.64
CA ASN A 38 -16.46 -3.14 31.65
C ASN A 38 -16.41 -1.77 32.33
N GLY A 39 -15.27 -1.08 32.25
CA GLY A 39 -15.06 0.21 32.93
C GLY A 39 -16.09 1.29 32.58
N ARG A 40 -16.72 1.22 31.39
CA ARG A 40 -17.79 2.16 30.99
C ARG A 40 -19.08 1.97 31.78
N ALA A 41 -19.26 0.87 32.50
CA ALA A 41 -20.40 0.68 33.39
C ALA A 41 -20.52 1.77 34.47
N LEU A 42 -19.43 2.48 34.77
CA LEU A 42 -19.42 3.66 35.65
C LEU A 42 -20.45 4.71 35.25
N GLU A 43 -20.82 4.81 33.97
CA GLU A 43 -21.89 5.67 33.46
C GLU A 43 -23.20 5.50 34.23
N PHE A 44 -23.53 4.27 34.63
CA PHE A 44 -24.80 3.92 35.29
C PHE A 44 -24.72 3.90 36.82
N ALA A 45 -23.53 4.10 37.38
CA ALA A 45 -23.35 4.20 38.82
C ALA A 45 -23.98 5.49 39.37
N SER A 46 -24.39 5.45 40.63
CA SER A 46 -24.85 6.62 41.36
C SER A 46 -23.76 7.70 41.44
N GLY A 47 -24.18 8.97 41.63
CA GLY A 47 -23.25 10.09 41.72
C GLY A 47 -22.22 9.97 42.84
N ASP A 48 -22.56 9.28 43.93
CA ASP A 48 -21.64 9.05 45.05
C ASP A 48 -20.55 8.04 44.67
N LEU A 49 -20.88 6.99 43.93
CA LEU A 49 -19.89 6.03 43.42
C LEU A 49 -19.06 6.59 42.25
N LYS A 50 -19.58 7.56 41.50
CA LYS A 50 -18.77 8.35 40.55
C LYS A 50 -17.78 9.30 41.23
N ARG A 51 -17.93 9.54 42.54
CA ARG A 51 -16.98 10.26 43.40
C ARG A 51 -16.10 9.32 44.23
N ASP A 52 -16.41 8.02 44.28
CA ASP A 52 -15.59 7.02 44.97
C ASP A 52 -14.32 6.77 44.15
N ARG A 53 -13.19 7.22 44.69
CA ARG A 53 -11.88 7.13 44.04
C ARG A 53 -11.51 5.70 43.68
N GLU A 54 -11.79 4.71 44.53
CA GLU A 54 -11.41 3.32 44.26
C GLU A 54 -12.26 2.72 43.15
N VAL A 55 -13.57 3.00 43.15
CA VAL A 55 -14.48 2.55 42.08
C VAL A 55 -14.05 3.16 40.74
N VAL A 56 -13.74 4.45 40.71
CA VAL A 56 -13.29 5.13 39.49
C VAL A 56 -11.92 4.63 39.04
N SER A 57 -10.95 4.48 39.95
CA SER A 57 -9.64 3.88 39.63
C SER A 57 -9.79 2.50 39.00
N ARG A 58 -10.66 1.64 39.55
CA ARG A 58 -10.92 0.32 38.97
C ARG A 58 -11.55 0.39 37.58
N ALA A 59 -12.47 1.34 37.38
CA ALA A 59 -13.09 1.57 36.09
C ALA A 59 -12.08 2.07 35.03
N VAL A 60 -11.23 3.04 35.36
CA VAL A 60 -10.24 3.60 34.41
C VAL A 60 -9.09 2.65 34.11
N GLN A 61 -8.71 1.80 35.06
CA GLN A 61 -7.73 0.73 34.85
C GLN A 61 -8.22 -0.31 33.83
N ASN A 62 -9.53 -0.58 33.77
CA ASN A 62 -10.13 -1.46 32.79
C ASN A 62 -10.40 -0.74 31.45
N CYS A 63 -10.88 0.50 31.50
CA CYS A 63 -11.12 1.33 30.31
C CYS A 63 -10.90 2.81 30.62
N GLY A 64 -9.84 3.42 30.10
CA GLY A 64 -9.50 4.82 30.38
C GLY A 64 -10.61 5.82 30.00
N ARG A 65 -11.50 5.47 29.06
CA ARG A 65 -12.69 6.27 28.73
C ARG A 65 -13.67 6.43 29.91
N ALA A 66 -13.63 5.55 30.90
CA ALA A 66 -14.47 5.65 32.09
C ALA A 66 -14.32 7.00 32.83
N LEU A 67 -13.17 7.69 32.66
CA LEU A 67 -12.93 9.02 33.22
C LEU A 67 -14.00 10.05 32.79
N GLU A 68 -14.62 9.87 31.63
CA GLU A 68 -15.77 10.67 31.14
C GLU A 68 -16.89 10.80 32.18
N PHE A 69 -17.14 9.72 32.93
CA PHE A 69 -18.25 9.58 33.87
C PHE A 69 -17.87 9.84 35.33
N ALA A 70 -16.59 10.05 35.61
CA ALA A 70 -16.12 10.40 36.94
C ALA A 70 -16.60 11.80 37.36
N SER A 71 -16.60 12.08 38.66
CA SER A 71 -16.85 13.42 39.16
C SER A 71 -15.79 14.42 38.70
N GLU A 72 -16.14 15.71 38.68
CA GLU A 72 -15.20 16.78 38.33
C GLU A 72 -13.98 16.83 39.26
N ASP A 73 -14.13 16.43 40.53
CA ASP A 73 -13.02 16.34 41.47
C ASP A 73 -12.04 15.24 41.07
N LEU A 74 -12.54 14.08 40.63
CA LEU A 74 -11.69 12.97 40.18
C LEU A 74 -11.11 13.19 38.77
N LYS A 75 -11.75 14.02 37.94
CA LYS A 75 -11.16 14.52 36.68
C LYS A 75 -10.02 15.52 36.90
N ARG A 76 -9.92 16.09 38.11
CA ARG A 76 -8.76 16.89 38.59
C ARG A 76 -7.75 16.07 39.37
N ASP A 77 -8.09 14.86 39.78
CA ASP A 77 -7.15 13.97 40.45
C ASP A 77 -6.12 13.46 39.43
N ARG A 78 -4.89 13.97 39.57
CA ARG A 78 -3.79 13.66 38.67
C ARG A 78 -3.50 12.16 38.60
N GLU A 79 -3.60 11.42 39.69
CA GLU A 79 -3.25 10.00 39.73
C GLU A 79 -4.31 9.18 38.98
N VAL A 80 -5.60 9.46 39.20
CA VAL A 80 -6.71 8.82 38.49
C VAL A 80 -6.63 9.11 36.98
N VAL A 81 -6.34 10.35 36.61
CA VAL A 81 -6.21 10.75 35.20
C VAL A 81 -4.98 10.09 34.56
N LEU A 82 -3.86 9.99 35.28
CA LEU A 82 -2.66 9.31 34.79
C LEU A 82 -2.92 7.82 34.56
N GLU A 83 -3.64 7.15 35.46
CA GLU A 83 -4.09 5.76 35.26
C GLU A 83 -4.94 5.62 34.00
N ALA A 84 -5.91 6.54 33.81
CA ALA A 84 -6.76 6.55 32.62
C ALA A 84 -5.97 6.76 31.32
N VAL A 85 -5.02 7.70 31.32
CA VAL A 85 -4.17 8.04 30.18
C VAL A 85 -3.23 6.89 29.79
N ARG A 86 -2.68 6.18 30.77
CA ARG A 86 -1.83 4.99 30.53
C ARG A 86 -2.60 3.87 29.86
N ASN A 87 -3.86 3.66 30.25
CA ASN A 87 -4.73 2.67 29.63
C ASN A 87 -5.20 3.14 28.23
N MET A 88 -5.56 4.42 28.09
CA MET A 88 -6.07 4.99 26.85
C MET A 88 -5.61 6.44 26.69
N SER A 89 -4.73 6.70 25.72
CA SER A 89 -4.14 8.03 25.47
C SER A 89 -5.16 9.15 25.25
N TYR A 90 -6.34 8.85 24.69
CA TYR A 90 -7.41 9.82 24.49
C TYR A 90 -8.24 10.15 25.74
N ALA A 91 -7.98 9.49 26.88
CA ALA A 91 -8.63 9.79 28.15
C ALA A 91 -8.32 11.23 28.63
N LEU A 92 -7.18 11.80 28.21
CA LEU A 92 -6.79 13.18 28.49
C LEU A 92 -7.87 14.21 28.11
N GLN A 93 -8.73 13.90 27.13
CA GLN A 93 -9.82 14.80 26.74
C GLN A 93 -10.83 15.08 27.86
N PHE A 94 -10.98 14.12 28.79
CA PHE A 94 -11.91 14.19 29.92
C PHE A 94 -11.27 14.76 31.19
N ALA A 95 -9.95 14.96 31.19
CA ALA A 95 -9.26 15.59 32.30
C ALA A 95 -9.65 17.07 32.44
N ALA A 96 -9.47 17.63 33.63
CA ALA A 96 -9.60 19.06 33.85
C ALA A 96 -8.57 19.88 33.05
N GLU A 97 -8.90 21.13 32.75
CA GLU A 97 -8.08 22.02 31.91
C GLU A 97 -6.68 22.27 32.49
N ASP A 98 -6.58 22.31 33.81
CA ASP A 98 -5.36 22.43 34.59
C ASP A 98 -4.44 21.22 34.38
N LEU A 99 -4.98 20.00 34.27
CA LEU A 99 -4.22 18.79 33.94
C LEU A 99 -3.86 18.70 32.45
N LYS A 100 -4.66 19.27 31.55
CA LYS A 100 -4.29 19.41 30.12
C LYS A 100 -3.11 20.35 29.88
N ARG A 101 -2.71 21.13 30.89
CA ARG A 101 -1.49 21.95 30.90
C ARG A 101 -0.31 21.23 31.55
N ASP A 102 -0.52 20.10 32.22
CA ASP A 102 0.55 19.30 32.80
C ASP A 102 1.36 18.63 31.68
N ARG A 103 2.59 19.12 31.51
CA ARG A 103 3.53 18.65 30.49
C ARG A 103 3.80 17.15 30.62
N GLU A 104 3.99 16.63 31.83
CA GLU A 104 4.33 15.23 32.04
C GLU A 104 3.16 14.31 31.68
N LEU A 105 1.95 14.71 32.07
CA LEU A 105 0.74 13.96 31.76
C LEU A 105 0.48 13.90 30.26
N VAL A 106 0.66 15.04 29.56
CA VAL A 106 0.52 15.11 28.10
C VAL A 106 1.58 14.27 27.40
N VAL A 107 2.83 14.30 27.86
CA VAL A 107 3.91 13.45 27.33
C VAL A 107 3.58 11.97 27.51
N GLU A 108 3.05 11.58 28.67
CA GLU A 108 2.62 10.20 28.90
C GLU A 108 1.49 9.79 27.93
N ALA A 109 0.51 10.66 27.70
CA ALA A 109 -0.55 10.42 26.71
C ALA A 109 0.03 10.24 25.29
N MET A 110 1.04 11.04 24.95
CA MET A 110 1.69 11.02 23.64
C MET A 110 2.60 9.80 23.42
N ARG A 111 3.05 9.10 24.47
CA ARG A 111 3.92 7.93 24.33
C ARG A 111 3.31 6.86 23.43
N ASN A 112 2.02 6.59 23.64
CA ASN A 112 1.26 5.58 22.90
C ASN A 112 0.64 6.15 21.61
N ASN A 113 0.30 7.45 21.59
CA ASN A 113 -0.31 8.07 20.43
C ASN A 113 -0.01 9.59 20.35
N GLY A 114 0.76 9.99 19.35
CA GLY A 114 1.15 11.39 19.14
C GLY A 114 -0.05 12.34 18.94
N ASP A 115 -1.19 11.83 18.48
CA ASP A 115 -2.40 12.62 18.27
C ASP A 115 -3.04 13.09 19.59
N ALA A 116 -2.61 12.56 20.75
CA ALA A 116 -3.02 13.04 22.07
C ALA A 116 -2.74 14.54 22.28
N LEU A 117 -1.79 15.12 21.52
CA LEU A 117 -1.51 16.55 21.47
C LEU A 117 -2.77 17.40 21.25
N ARG A 118 -3.79 16.88 20.54
CA ARG A 118 -5.07 17.59 20.30
C ARG A 118 -5.82 17.98 21.58
N PHE A 119 -5.59 17.25 22.67
CA PHE A 119 -6.24 17.47 23.96
C PHE A 119 -5.38 18.28 24.93
N ALA A 120 -4.13 18.57 24.56
CA ALA A 120 -3.28 19.45 25.34
C ALA A 120 -3.77 20.89 25.25
N SER A 121 -3.46 21.67 26.29
CA SER A 121 -3.73 23.10 26.31
C SER A 121 -3.09 23.81 25.11
N GLU A 122 -3.64 24.97 24.73
CA GLU A 122 -3.09 25.77 23.64
C GLU A 122 -1.62 26.13 23.84
N GLY A 123 -1.20 26.43 25.08
CA GLY A 123 0.20 26.71 25.41
C GLY A 123 1.13 25.55 25.05
N LEU A 124 0.73 24.31 25.33
CA LEU A 124 1.52 23.12 24.96
C LEU A 124 1.46 22.80 23.46
N ARG A 125 0.39 23.19 22.75
CA ARG A 125 0.31 23.09 21.29
C ARG A 125 1.14 24.16 20.56
N ARG A 126 1.56 25.22 21.28
CA ARG A 126 2.54 26.23 20.86
C ARG A 126 3.97 25.89 21.30
N ASP A 127 4.14 24.91 22.19
CA ASP A 127 5.46 24.47 22.65
C ASP A 127 6.13 23.62 21.57
N ARG A 128 7.24 24.15 21.05
CA ARG A 128 7.98 23.53 19.95
C ARG A 128 8.45 22.12 20.29
N GLU A 129 8.99 21.88 21.48
CA GLU A 129 9.50 20.58 21.88
C GLU A 129 8.37 19.56 22.03
N MET A 130 7.24 19.99 22.59
CA MET A 130 6.05 19.16 22.72
C MET A 130 5.54 18.73 21.35
N VAL A 131 5.37 19.67 20.42
CA VAL A 131 4.93 19.35 19.06
C VAL A 131 5.95 18.47 18.34
N PHE A 132 7.24 18.75 18.50
CA PHE A 132 8.29 17.92 17.90
C PHE A 132 8.25 16.47 18.41
N ALA A 133 8.02 16.27 19.71
CA ALA A 133 7.83 14.94 20.27
C ALA A 133 6.57 14.24 19.71
N ALA A 134 5.48 15.00 19.51
CA ALA A 134 4.24 14.47 18.94
C ALA A 134 4.41 14.00 17.50
N VAL A 135 5.01 14.83 16.63
CA VAL A 135 5.17 14.52 15.20
C VAL A 135 6.11 13.34 14.96
N ARG A 136 7.14 13.16 15.81
CA ARG A 136 8.01 11.98 15.76
C ARG A 136 7.28 10.69 16.11
N ARG A 137 6.20 10.75 16.88
CA ARG A 137 5.35 9.59 17.15
C ARG A 137 4.29 9.39 16.06
N SER A 138 3.61 10.47 15.67
CA SER A 138 2.57 10.47 14.63
C SER A 138 2.73 11.74 13.78
N GLY A 139 3.17 11.61 12.52
CA GLY A 139 3.35 12.77 11.64
C GLY A 139 2.06 13.59 11.47
N CYS A 140 0.91 12.93 11.50
CA CYS A 140 -0.42 13.56 11.48
C CYS A 140 -0.69 14.50 12.65
N ALA A 141 0.04 14.39 13.76
CA ALA A 141 -0.14 15.25 14.94
C ALA A 141 0.15 16.72 14.65
N LEU A 142 0.88 17.03 13.57
CA LEU A 142 1.15 18.39 13.10
C LEU A 142 -0.13 19.22 12.94
N ARG A 143 -1.26 18.60 12.57
CA ARG A 143 -2.55 19.29 12.40
C ARG A 143 -3.07 19.95 13.69
N PHE A 144 -2.63 19.46 14.86
CA PHE A 144 -3.03 19.98 16.16
C PHE A 144 -2.08 21.06 16.68
N ALA A 145 -0.91 21.21 16.08
CA ALA A 145 0.05 22.24 16.41
C ALA A 145 -0.50 23.65 16.10
N HIS A 146 0.03 24.64 16.82
CA HIS A 146 -0.20 26.04 16.48
C HIS A 146 0.31 26.36 15.07
N GLU A 147 -0.30 27.36 14.42
CA GLU A 147 0.02 27.72 13.04
C GLU A 147 1.50 28.09 12.84
N ASP A 148 2.12 28.73 13.84
CA ASP A 148 3.55 29.08 13.80
C ASP A 148 4.45 27.83 13.70
N LEU A 149 4.05 26.73 14.33
CA LEU A 149 4.79 25.46 14.25
C LEU A 149 4.47 24.66 12.99
N ARG A 150 3.36 24.95 12.30
CA ARG A 150 3.10 24.46 10.93
C ARG A 150 3.90 25.23 9.87
N ARG A 151 4.52 26.36 10.26
CA ARG A 151 5.50 27.11 9.48
C ARG A 151 6.95 26.78 9.87
N ASP A 152 7.16 26.11 11.00
CA ASP A 152 8.50 25.68 11.42
C ASP A 152 8.97 24.54 10.51
N ARG A 153 9.97 24.86 9.69
CA ARG A 153 10.54 23.94 8.71
C ARG A 153 10.99 22.62 9.33
N GLU A 154 11.66 22.64 10.48
CA GLU A 154 12.20 21.42 11.09
C GLU A 154 11.09 20.54 11.65
N VAL A 155 10.07 21.14 12.27
CA VAL A 155 8.91 20.42 12.79
C VAL A 155 8.14 19.77 11.64
N VAL A 156 7.89 20.51 10.56
CA VAL A 156 7.20 19.98 9.37
C VAL A 156 8.03 18.90 8.69
N PHE A 157 9.34 19.10 8.53
CA PHE A 157 10.23 18.10 7.96
C PHE A 157 10.21 16.78 8.77
N ALA A 158 10.22 16.87 10.10
CA ALA A 158 10.07 15.69 10.97
C ALA A 158 8.71 15.02 10.80
N ALA A 159 7.63 15.80 10.63
CA ALA A 159 6.28 15.28 10.43
C ALA A 159 6.14 14.53 9.10
N VAL A 160 6.59 15.12 7.98
CA VAL A 160 6.44 14.53 6.64
C VAL A 160 7.25 13.25 6.46
N ARG A 161 8.39 13.12 7.17
CA ARG A 161 9.19 11.89 7.18
C ARG A 161 8.47 10.71 7.84
N ASN A 162 7.54 10.98 8.75
CA ASN A 162 6.77 9.96 9.45
C ASN A 162 5.38 9.75 8.84
N CYS A 163 4.83 10.76 8.16
CA CYS A 163 3.60 10.68 7.38
C CYS A 163 3.61 11.74 6.28
N GLY A 164 3.76 11.34 5.01
CA GLY A 164 3.83 12.27 3.87
C GLY A 164 2.61 13.19 3.74
N MET A 165 1.44 12.69 4.15
CA MET A 165 0.19 13.47 4.19
C MET A 165 0.22 14.65 5.19
N ALA A 166 1.18 14.71 6.11
CA ALA A 166 1.38 15.87 6.98
C ALA A 166 1.68 17.17 6.18
N LEU A 167 2.12 17.05 4.92
CA LEU A 167 2.31 18.19 4.03
C LEU A 167 1.01 18.99 3.81
N GLU A 168 -0.17 18.35 3.85
CA GLU A 168 -1.47 19.00 3.67
C GLU A 168 -1.68 20.20 4.60
N VAL A 169 -1.31 20.02 5.87
CA VAL A 169 -1.56 20.98 6.95
C VAL A 169 -0.39 21.93 7.21
N SER A 170 0.72 21.77 6.47
CA SER A 170 1.85 22.68 6.50
C SER A 170 1.53 24.01 5.84
N ALA A 171 2.32 25.04 6.15
CA ALA A 171 2.19 26.35 5.52
C ALA A 171 2.53 26.31 4.02
N GLU A 172 1.91 27.20 3.24
CA GLU A 172 2.09 27.26 1.78
C GLU A 172 3.55 27.43 1.35
N ASP A 173 4.36 28.19 2.10
CA ASP A 173 5.78 28.35 1.80
C ASP A 173 6.55 27.02 1.87
N LEU A 174 6.17 26.12 2.79
CA LEU A 174 6.78 24.79 2.95
C LEU A 174 6.25 23.78 1.93
N LYS A 175 5.06 23.99 1.37
CA LYS A 175 4.58 23.23 0.20
C LYS A 175 5.35 23.56 -1.08
N GLY A 176 6.11 24.66 -1.08
CA GLY A 176 7.09 25.02 -2.10
C GLY A 176 8.54 24.72 -1.69
N ASP A 177 8.80 24.22 -0.49
CA ASP A 177 10.15 23.81 -0.07
C ASP A 177 10.45 22.43 -0.70
N ARG A 178 11.38 22.43 -1.64
CA ARG A 178 11.77 21.25 -2.40
C ARG A 178 12.16 20.07 -1.51
N GLU A 179 12.94 20.31 -0.46
CA GLU A 179 13.42 19.23 0.41
C GLU A 179 12.30 18.64 1.26
N VAL A 180 11.41 19.49 1.78
CA VAL A 180 10.24 19.06 2.57
C VAL A 180 9.30 18.23 1.70
N VAL A 181 8.98 18.72 0.50
CA VAL A 181 8.10 18.00 -0.44
C VAL A 181 8.74 16.70 -0.91
N PHE A 182 10.03 16.70 -1.22
CA PHE A 182 10.74 15.50 -1.63
C PHE A 182 10.71 14.42 -0.53
N ALA A 183 10.93 14.82 0.73
CA ALA A 183 10.79 13.91 1.87
C ALA A 183 9.36 13.39 2.04
N ALA A 184 8.34 14.23 1.80
CA ALA A 184 6.94 13.84 1.86
C ALA A 184 6.58 12.79 0.80
N VAL A 185 6.96 13.01 -0.47
CA VAL A 185 6.64 12.08 -1.57
C VAL A 185 7.40 10.76 -1.49
N GLN A 186 8.60 10.76 -0.89
CA GLN A 186 9.31 9.51 -0.61
C GLN A 186 8.61 8.64 0.44
N ASN A 187 7.92 9.27 1.41
CA ASN A 187 7.13 8.56 2.41
C ASN A 187 5.78 8.11 1.83
N ASP A 188 5.06 9.02 1.16
CA ASP A 188 3.77 8.78 0.52
C ASP A 188 3.67 9.56 -0.80
N GLY A 189 3.65 8.85 -1.93
CA GLY A 189 3.64 9.46 -3.26
C GLY A 189 2.40 10.34 -3.52
N ASP A 190 1.27 10.09 -2.85
CA ASP A 190 0.08 10.93 -2.97
C ASP A 190 0.26 12.32 -2.34
N ALA A 191 1.30 12.53 -1.51
CA ALA A 191 1.64 13.83 -0.95
C ALA A 191 1.92 14.89 -2.03
N LEU A 192 2.29 14.48 -3.25
CA LEU A 192 2.51 15.36 -4.40
C LEU A 192 1.30 16.27 -4.68
N ARG A 193 0.07 15.83 -4.35
CA ARG A 193 -1.15 16.63 -4.52
C ARG A 193 -1.09 17.98 -3.79
N PHE A 194 -0.40 18.04 -2.66
CA PHE A 194 -0.29 19.22 -1.80
C PHE A 194 0.92 20.08 -2.14
N ALA A 195 1.85 19.59 -2.97
CA ALA A 195 2.99 20.37 -3.42
C ALA A 195 2.53 21.57 -4.27
N ARG A 196 3.31 22.64 -4.21
CA ARG A 196 3.14 23.81 -5.07
C ARG A 196 3.38 23.43 -6.54
N ALA A 197 2.78 24.19 -7.46
CA ALA A 197 2.78 23.88 -8.89
C ALA A 197 4.18 23.73 -9.50
N ASP A 198 5.14 24.53 -9.04
CA ASP A 198 6.54 24.48 -9.45
C ASP A 198 7.25 23.18 -9.06
N LEU A 199 6.81 22.50 -7.99
CA LEU A 199 7.33 21.18 -7.60
C LEU A 199 6.56 20.02 -8.26
N LYS A 200 5.33 20.27 -8.75
CA LYS A 200 4.59 19.32 -9.60
C LYS A 200 5.12 19.22 -11.03
N GLN A 201 5.99 20.15 -11.43
CA GLN A 201 6.77 20.11 -12.66
C GLN A 201 8.26 19.76 -12.40
N ASP A 202 8.68 19.61 -11.14
CA ASP A 202 10.02 19.13 -10.82
C ASP A 202 10.06 17.62 -11.12
N ARG A 203 10.81 17.30 -12.18
CA ARG A 203 10.92 15.94 -12.70
C ARG A 203 11.39 14.94 -11.64
N GLU A 204 12.35 15.30 -10.79
CA GLU A 204 12.87 14.39 -9.78
C GLU A 204 11.85 14.13 -8.66
N VAL A 205 11.15 15.18 -8.23
CA VAL A 205 10.08 15.06 -7.23
C VAL A 205 8.95 14.19 -7.75
N VAL A 206 8.51 14.39 -8.99
CA VAL A 206 7.44 13.58 -9.59
C VAL A 206 7.88 12.14 -9.80
N LEU A 207 9.11 11.89 -10.26
CA LEU A 207 9.64 10.53 -10.39
C LEU A 207 9.64 9.78 -9.05
N ALA A 208 10.05 10.45 -7.96
CA ALA A 208 10.00 9.86 -6.63
C ALA A 208 8.55 9.54 -6.20
N ALA A 209 7.59 10.41 -6.52
CA ALA A 209 6.19 10.23 -6.18
C ALA A 209 5.53 9.06 -6.93
N VAL A 210 5.74 8.95 -8.25
CA VAL A 210 5.10 7.91 -9.07
C VAL A 210 5.65 6.50 -8.79
N GLN A 211 6.85 6.40 -8.24
CA GLN A 211 7.41 5.13 -7.75
C GLN A 211 6.73 4.63 -6.46
N LYS A 212 6.03 5.50 -5.72
CA LYS A 212 5.39 5.15 -4.44
C LYS A 212 3.87 5.02 -4.54
N ALA A 213 3.22 5.78 -5.41
CA ALA A 213 1.77 5.81 -5.56
C ALA A 213 1.34 6.14 -6.99
N SER A 214 0.03 6.19 -7.25
CA SER A 214 -0.56 6.71 -8.48
C SER A 214 -0.54 8.25 -8.50
N ALA A 215 0.66 8.82 -8.41
CA ALA A 215 0.87 10.26 -8.25
C ALA A 215 0.84 11.03 -9.59
N LEU A 216 0.88 10.34 -10.74
CA LEU A 216 0.95 10.97 -12.07
C LEU A 216 -0.20 11.94 -12.33
N ARG A 217 -1.38 11.67 -11.78
CA ARG A 217 -2.56 12.56 -11.82
C ARG A 217 -2.32 13.97 -11.29
N PHE A 218 -1.33 14.13 -10.41
CA PHE A 218 -0.97 15.42 -9.78
C PHE A 218 0.20 16.13 -10.46
N ALA A 219 0.90 15.46 -11.37
CA ALA A 219 2.00 16.05 -12.12
C ALA A 219 1.51 17.11 -13.11
N SER A 220 2.41 18.01 -13.51
CA SER A 220 2.16 18.96 -14.61
C SER A 220 1.88 18.26 -15.94
N GLU A 221 1.16 18.91 -16.85
CA GLU A 221 0.88 18.39 -18.19
C GLU A 221 2.16 18.06 -18.98
N ASP A 222 3.24 18.84 -18.80
CA ASP A 222 4.53 18.58 -19.43
C ASP A 222 5.13 17.23 -19.00
N LEU A 223 5.04 16.90 -17.71
CA LEU A 223 5.52 15.61 -17.19
C LEU A 223 4.58 14.45 -17.48
N LYS A 224 3.30 14.70 -17.74
CA LYS A 224 2.38 13.69 -18.30
C LYS A 224 2.69 13.37 -19.77
N ARG A 225 3.46 14.24 -20.45
CA ARG A 225 4.05 14.02 -21.78
C ARG A 225 5.47 13.48 -21.72
N ASP A 226 6.11 13.42 -20.55
CA ASP A 226 7.44 12.82 -20.38
C ASP A 226 7.32 11.29 -20.40
N ARG A 227 7.83 10.68 -21.47
CA ARG A 227 7.77 9.24 -21.71
C ARG A 227 8.37 8.43 -20.57
N GLU A 228 9.49 8.87 -20.01
CA GLU A 228 10.16 8.14 -18.94
C GLU A 228 9.33 8.17 -17.66
N VAL A 229 8.81 9.35 -17.30
CA VAL A 229 7.94 9.51 -16.13
C VAL A 229 6.69 8.65 -16.24
N VAL A 230 6.03 8.68 -17.40
CA VAL A 230 4.84 7.86 -17.68
C VAL A 230 5.16 6.38 -17.58
N LEU A 231 6.26 5.92 -18.19
CA LEU A 231 6.64 4.52 -18.17
C LEU A 231 6.93 4.02 -16.75
N VAL A 232 7.60 4.83 -15.91
CA VAL A 232 7.82 4.52 -14.49
C VAL A 232 6.49 4.45 -13.73
N ALA A 233 5.59 5.42 -13.93
CA ALA A 233 4.30 5.47 -13.26
C ALA A 233 3.43 4.26 -13.59
N VAL A 234 3.36 3.91 -14.88
CA VAL A 234 2.54 2.82 -15.41
C VAL A 234 3.06 1.44 -14.97
N ARG A 235 4.39 1.28 -14.87
CA ARG A 235 5.01 0.06 -14.33
C ARG A 235 4.69 -0.16 -12.85
N ASN A 236 4.45 0.90 -12.08
CA ASN A 236 4.05 0.80 -10.68
C ASN A 236 2.53 0.65 -10.51
N CYS A 237 1.75 1.40 -11.30
CA CYS A 237 0.30 1.40 -11.25
C CYS A 237 -0.28 1.66 -12.65
N GLY A 238 -0.84 0.64 -13.30
CA GLY A 238 -1.33 0.73 -14.68
C GLY A 238 -2.47 1.73 -14.88
N ILE A 239 -3.22 2.05 -13.82
CA ILE A 239 -4.20 3.16 -13.80
C ILE A 239 -3.55 4.50 -14.16
N ALA A 240 -2.23 4.66 -13.94
CA ALA A 240 -1.48 5.85 -14.32
C ALA A 240 -1.62 6.20 -15.80
N LEU A 241 -1.84 5.23 -16.70
CA LEU A 241 -2.01 5.48 -18.13
C LEU A 241 -3.20 6.41 -18.43
N ALA A 242 -4.27 6.34 -17.62
CA ALA A 242 -5.42 7.23 -17.77
C ALA A 242 -5.09 8.71 -17.48
N TRP A 243 -3.97 8.97 -16.79
CA TRP A 243 -3.49 10.31 -16.46
C TRP A 243 -2.32 10.77 -17.34
N ALA A 244 -1.79 9.88 -18.18
CA ALA A 244 -0.78 10.22 -19.17
C ALA A 244 -1.41 10.98 -20.34
N HIS A 245 -0.59 11.68 -21.13
CA HIS A 245 -1.06 12.30 -22.36
C HIS A 245 -1.58 11.24 -23.35
N GLU A 246 -2.60 11.58 -24.15
CA GLU A 246 -3.27 10.68 -25.11
C GLU A 246 -2.32 10.05 -26.14
N ASP A 247 -1.19 10.70 -26.44
CA ASP A 247 -0.14 10.16 -27.33
C ASP A 247 0.38 8.80 -26.84
N PHE A 248 0.43 8.58 -25.51
CA PHE A 248 0.92 7.34 -24.92
C PHE A 248 -0.12 6.23 -24.90
N TRP A 249 -1.39 6.53 -25.15
CA TRP A 249 -2.37 5.48 -25.34
C TRP A 249 -1.99 4.63 -26.55
N ARG A 250 -1.35 5.18 -27.58
CA ARG A 250 -0.88 4.38 -28.73
C ARG A 250 0.58 3.92 -28.62
N ASP A 251 1.30 4.30 -27.56
CA ASP A 251 2.67 3.82 -27.35
C ASP A 251 2.62 2.37 -26.86
N ARG A 252 2.95 1.46 -27.77
CA ARG A 252 2.94 0.01 -27.53
C ARG A 252 3.70 -0.39 -26.27
N GLU A 253 4.85 0.20 -25.99
CA GLU A 253 5.63 -0.18 -24.81
C GLU A 253 4.94 0.27 -23.51
N VAL A 254 4.39 1.48 -23.51
CA VAL A 254 3.68 2.04 -22.36
C VAL A 254 2.40 1.26 -22.08
N VAL A 255 1.61 0.95 -23.10
CA VAL A 255 0.37 0.16 -22.95
C VAL A 255 0.66 -1.25 -22.41
N LEU A 256 1.68 -1.92 -22.96
CA LEU A 256 2.08 -3.25 -22.48
C LEU A 256 2.53 -3.20 -21.02
N ALA A 257 3.22 -2.14 -20.60
CA ALA A 257 3.56 -1.94 -19.20
C ALA A 257 2.31 -1.72 -18.31
N ALA A 258 1.27 -1.03 -18.82
CA ALA A 258 0.04 -0.74 -18.07
C ALA A 258 -0.80 -1.99 -17.86
N VAL A 259 -0.99 -2.78 -18.91
CA VAL A 259 -1.83 -3.97 -18.90
C VAL A 259 -1.29 -5.06 -17.96
N ARG A 260 0.03 -5.09 -17.75
CA ARG A 260 0.66 -5.98 -16.76
C ARG A 260 0.35 -5.63 -15.31
N THR A 261 -0.11 -4.43 -15.02
CA THR A 261 -0.44 -4.01 -13.64
C THR A 261 -1.91 -3.65 -13.47
N TYR A 262 -2.63 -3.34 -14.55
CA TYR A 262 -4.05 -2.97 -14.53
C TYR A 262 -4.77 -3.34 -15.84
N ILE A 263 -5.62 -4.37 -15.78
CA ILE A 263 -6.33 -4.96 -16.94
C ILE A 263 -7.33 -4.01 -17.62
N PRO A 264 -8.07 -3.12 -16.92
CA PRO A 264 -9.01 -2.23 -17.60
C PRO A 264 -8.37 -1.23 -18.58
N ALA A 265 -7.04 -1.07 -18.57
CA ALA A 265 -6.32 -0.35 -19.65
C ALA A 265 -6.45 -1.04 -21.03
N MET A 266 -6.98 -2.26 -21.09
CA MET A 266 -7.18 -3.06 -22.29
C MET A 266 -8.39 -2.64 -23.13
N GLU A 267 -9.32 -1.81 -22.61
CA GLU A 267 -10.56 -1.45 -23.32
C GLU A 267 -10.33 -0.81 -24.70
N ASP A 268 -9.22 -0.10 -24.90
CA ASP A 268 -8.85 0.49 -26.19
C ASP A 268 -7.99 -0.44 -27.07
N PHE A 269 -7.48 -1.55 -26.52
CA PHE A 269 -6.54 -2.49 -27.15
C PHE A 269 -7.11 -3.89 -27.36
N GLN A 270 -8.44 -4.03 -27.34
CA GLN A 270 -9.13 -5.31 -27.49
C GLN A 270 -8.81 -6.01 -28.82
N HIS A 271 -8.28 -5.29 -29.80
CA HIS A 271 -7.91 -5.78 -31.13
C HIS A 271 -6.39 -6.02 -31.28
N ASP A 272 -5.57 -5.61 -30.31
CA ASP A 272 -4.13 -5.85 -30.34
C ASP A 272 -3.82 -7.22 -29.74
N ARG A 273 -3.46 -8.15 -30.63
CA ARG A 273 -3.20 -9.55 -30.33
C ARG A 273 -2.12 -9.74 -29.26
N GLU A 274 -1.10 -8.90 -29.23
CA GLU A 274 0.01 -9.01 -28.28
C GLU A 274 -0.35 -8.43 -26.91
N VAL A 275 -1.07 -7.30 -26.89
CA VAL A 275 -1.60 -6.72 -25.64
C VAL A 275 -2.56 -7.69 -24.97
N VAL A 276 -3.46 -8.31 -25.75
CA VAL A 276 -4.39 -9.34 -25.25
C VAL A 276 -3.62 -10.53 -24.68
N LEU A 277 -2.57 -11.00 -25.36
CA LEU A 277 -1.74 -12.11 -24.87
C LEU A 277 -1.13 -11.80 -23.51
N GLU A 278 -0.51 -10.63 -23.36
CA GLU A 278 0.12 -10.20 -22.11
C GLU A 278 -0.91 -9.96 -21.00
N ALA A 279 -2.12 -9.48 -21.34
CA ALA A 279 -3.23 -9.38 -20.40
C ALA A 279 -3.66 -10.75 -19.89
N VAL A 280 -3.86 -11.73 -20.79
CA VAL A 280 -4.25 -13.11 -20.46
C VAL A 280 -3.18 -13.83 -19.65
N ARG A 281 -1.91 -13.51 -19.91
CA ARG A 281 -0.77 -14.03 -19.16
C ARG A 281 -0.80 -13.59 -17.70
N ASN A 282 -1.26 -12.36 -17.44
CA ASN A 282 -1.38 -11.81 -16.09
C ASN A 282 -2.68 -12.26 -15.38
N ASP A 283 -3.80 -12.25 -16.10
CA ASP A 283 -5.10 -12.72 -15.63
C ASP A 283 -5.81 -13.48 -16.74
N ARG A 284 -6.11 -14.76 -16.47
CA ARG A 284 -6.78 -15.64 -17.43
C ARG A 284 -8.14 -15.12 -17.88
N ASP A 285 -8.81 -14.35 -17.02
CA ASP A 285 -10.11 -13.75 -17.32
C ASP A 285 -10.00 -12.54 -18.25
N ALA A 286 -8.80 -12.01 -18.51
CA ALA A 286 -8.62 -10.85 -19.38
C ALA A 286 -9.08 -11.10 -20.82
N LEU A 287 -9.10 -12.36 -21.28
CA LEU A 287 -9.57 -12.72 -22.63
C LEU A 287 -11.03 -12.30 -22.88
N LYS A 288 -11.86 -12.20 -21.83
CA LYS A 288 -13.28 -11.79 -21.97
C LYS A 288 -13.43 -10.35 -22.47
N PHE A 289 -12.39 -9.53 -22.28
CA PHE A 289 -12.33 -8.14 -22.72
C PHE A 289 -11.68 -7.96 -24.10
N ALA A 290 -11.21 -9.04 -24.75
CA ALA A 290 -10.72 -8.97 -26.12
C ALA A 290 -11.87 -8.81 -27.13
N SER A 291 -11.56 -8.44 -28.37
CA SER A 291 -12.54 -8.43 -29.46
C SER A 291 -13.03 -9.85 -29.75
N GLU A 292 -14.25 -9.99 -30.29
CA GLU A 292 -14.83 -11.30 -30.59
C GLU A 292 -13.92 -12.18 -31.46
N ASP A 293 -13.20 -11.57 -32.41
CA ASP A 293 -12.25 -12.26 -33.28
C ASP A 293 -11.07 -12.85 -32.49
N LEU A 294 -10.55 -12.12 -31.49
CA LEU A 294 -9.40 -12.54 -30.69
C LEU A 294 -9.78 -13.50 -29.56
N LYS A 295 -11.04 -13.52 -29.10
CA LYS A 295 -11.53 -14.51 -28.13
C LYS A 295 -11.40 -15.95 -28.64
N MET A 296 -11.50 -16.13 -29.96
CA MET A 296 -11.39 -17.44 -30.62
C MET A 296 -9.97 -17.77 -31.09
N ASP A 297 -9.00 -16.87 -30.87
CA ASP A 297 -7.62 -17.08 -31.30
C ASP A 297 -6.98 -18.23 -30.49
N PRO A 298 -6.46 -19.29 -31.15
CA PRO A 298 -5.85 -20.43 -30.46
C PRO A 298 -4.64 -20.07 -29.60
N VAL A 299 -3.87 -19.05 -30.00
CA VAL A 299 -2.64 -18.62 -29.30
C VAL A 299 -2.98 -17.84 -28.03
N LEU A 300 -4.13 -17.17 -28.00
CA LEU A 300 -4.59 -16.34 -26.88
C LEU A 300 -5.37 -17.11 -25.82
N GLN A 301 -5.64 -18.40 -26.05
CA GLN A 301 -6.34 -19.23 -25.06
C GLN A 301 -5.51 -19.36 -23.77
N PRO A 302 -6.11 -19.22 -22.57
CA PRO A 302 -5.37 -19.17 -21.31
C PRO A 302 -4.42 -20.35 -21.09
N GLY A 303 -4.78 -21.55 -21.56
CA GLY A 303 -3.91 -22.73 -21.50
C GLY A 303 -2.65 -22.62 -22.37
N LYS A 304 -2.79 -22.07 -23.59
CA LYS A 304 -1.66 -21.83 -24.51
C LYS A 304 -0.79 -20.68 -24.03
N VAL A 305 -1.39 -19.60 -23.55
CA VAL A 305 -0.65 -18.44 -22.99
C VAL A 305 0.14 -18.84 -21.75
N ALA A 306 -0.41 -19.68 -20.87
CA ALA A 306 0.28 -20.18 -19.68
C ALA A 306 1.50 -21.06 -20.02
N GLY A 307 1.47 -21.79 -21.14
CA GLY A 307 2.60 -22.59 -21.64
C GLY A 307 3.59 -21.81 -22.49
N ASN A 308 3.32 -20.54 -22.81
CA ASN A 308 4.18 -19.74 -23.66
C ASN A 308 5.32 -19.12 -22.83
N CYS A 309 6.52 -19.70 -22.95
CA CYS A 309 7.74 -19.22 -22.30
C CYS A 309 8.46 -18.07 -23.03
N ILE A 310 7.92 -17.56 -24.14
CA ILE A 310 8.53 -16.45 -24.88
C ILE A 310 8.21 -15.13 -24.15
N ALA A 311 9.24 -14.32 -23.90
CA ALA A 311 9.11 -13.04 -23.20
C ALA A 311 8.69 -11.89 -24.14
N GLY A 312 7.59 -11.23 -23.80
CA GLY A 312 7.07 -10.04 -24.49
C GLY A 312 7.96 -8.80 -24.36
N LEU A 313 7.61 -7.74 -25.08
CA LEU A 313 8.31 -6.45 -24.95
C LEU A 313 8.24 -5.93 -23.51
N GLY A 314 9.38 -5.45 -22.99
CA GLY A 314 9.52 -4.93 -21.62
C GLY A 314 9.50 -5.97 -20.50
N ALA A 315 9.46 -7.28 -20.77
CA ALA A 315 9.62 -8.31 -19.74
C ALA A 315 11.10 -8.42 -19.31
N LEU A 316 11.36 -8.59 -18.01
CA LEU A 316 12.71 -8.86 -17.51
C LEU A 316 12.99 -10.36 -17.68
N ALA A 317 13.65 -10.74 -18.77
CA ALA A 317 13.97 -12.12 -19.08
C ALA A 317 15.37 -12.25 -19.71
N PRO A 318 16.09 -13.36 -19.46
CA PRO A 318 17.38 -13.62 -20.10
C PRO A 318 17.22 -13.91 -21.60
N LEU A 319 18.31 -13.68 -22.34
CA LEU A 319 18.38 -13.88 -23.79
C LEU A 319 18.79 -15.32 -24.14
N LEU A 320 18.01 -15.94 -25.02
CA LEU A 320 18.29 -17.22 -25.67
C LEU A 320 18.53 -16.96 -27.16
N CYS A 321 19.72 -17.28 -27.65
CA CYS A 321 20.11 -17.13 -29.04
C CYS A 321 20.14 -18.49 -29.75
N LEU A 322 19.30 -18.68 -30.75
CA LEU A 322 19.36 -19.81 -31.68
C LEU A 322 20.41 -19.51 -32.77
N ARG A 323 21.50 -20.29 -32.79
CA ARG A 323 22.62 -20.12 -33.73
C ARG A 323 22.37 -20.83 -35.06
N SER A 324 21.94 -22.07 -34.99
CA SER A 324 21.70 -22.91 -36.17
C SER A 324 20.70 -24.00 -35.85
N VAL A 325 19.96 -24.40 -36.88
CA VAL A 325 19.15 -25.62 -36.89
C VAL A 325 19.76 -26.52 -37.96
N THR A 326 20.01 -27.78 -37.63
CA THR A 326 20.52 -28.79 -38.56
C THR A 326 19.64 -30.03 -38.55
N GLU A 327 19.52 -30.69 -39.69
CA GLU A 327 18.87 -32.01 -39.75
C GLU A 327 19.85 -33.10 -39.30
N ASP A 328 19.40 -33.92 -38.35
CA ASP A 328 20.09 -35.15 -37.96
C ASP A 328 19.93 -36.18 -39.09
N PRO A 329 20.95 -36.97 -39.46
CA PRO A 329 20.83 -38.11 -40.37
C PRO A 329 19.69 -39.10 -40.08
N ALA A 330 19.16 -39.14 -38.85
CA ALA A 330 17.95 -39.91 -38.50
C ALA A 330 16.61 -39.19 -38.83
N GLY A 331 16.65 -38.01 -39.45
CA GLY A 331 15.50 -37.17 -39.76
C GLY A 331 15.03 -36.26 -38.60
N GLY A 332 15.79 -36.22 -37.50
CA GLY A 332 15.59 -35.34 -36.35
C GLY A 332 16.05 -33.90 -36.61
N LEU A 333 15.76 -32.97 -35.71
CA LEU A 333 16.30 -31.61 -35.76
C LEU A 333 17.19 -31.39 -34.54
N GLU A 334 18.38 -30.83 -34.78
CA GLU A 334 19.27 -30.37 -33.74
C GLU A 334 19.35 -28.84 -33.78
N ALA A 335 18.93 -28.21 -32.69
CA ALA A 335 19.02 -26.76 -32.51
C ALA A 335 20.18 -26.41 -31.58
N SER A 336 21.15 -25.64 -32.09
CA SER A 336 22.25 -25.11 -31.28
C SER A 336 21.84 -23.78 -30.67
N VAL A 337 21.81 -23.71 -29.34
CA VAL A 337 21.40 -22.52 -28.60
C VAL A 337 22.44 -22.05 -27.59
N VAL A 338 22.42 -20.75 -27.37
CA VAL A 338 23.31 -20.06 -26.44
C VAL A 338 22.49 -19.19 -25.50
N PHE A 339 22.79 -19.31 -24.21
CA PHE A 339 22.05 -18.61 -23.17
C PHE A 339 22.90 -17.51 -22.51
N GLY A 340 22.33 -16.32 -22.40
CA GLY A 340 22.97 -15.13 -21.82
C GLY A 340 23.70 -14.23 -22.83
N LEU A 341 24.09 -13.03 -22.38
CA LEU A 341 24.71 -11.99 -23.22
C LEU A 341 26.18 -12.27 -23.61
N GLY A 342 26.83 -13.25 -22.95
CA GLY A 342 28.26 -13.57 -23.15
C GLY A 342 28.55 -14.99 -23.65
N GLY A 343 27.53 -15.82 -23.90
CA GLY A 343 27.70 -17.19 -24.37
C GLY A 343 28.28 -18.18 -23.36
N GLU A 344 27.94 -18.00 -22.07
CA GLU A 344 28.50 -18.80 -20.98
C GLU A 344 27.98 -20.24 -20.91
N ARG A 345 26.83 -20.53 -21.54
CA ARG A 345 26.20 -21.86 -21.54
C ARG A 345 25.68 -22.19 -22.94
N ASP A 346 26.40 -23.06 -23.61
CA ASP A 346 25.99 -23.68 -24.86
C ASP A 346 25.18 -24.95 -24.55
N ALA A 347 24.06 -25.13 -25.25
CA ALA A 347 23.31 -26.38 -25.22
C ALA A 347 22.87 -26.75 -26.63
N SER A 348 22.86 -28.05 -26.92
CA SER A 348 22.17 -28.59 -28.09
C SER A 348 20.84 -29.19 -27.64
N MET A 349 19.79 -28.82 -28.35
CA MET A 349 18.46 -29.41 -28.18
C MET A 349 18.25 -30.39 -29.34
N ALA A 350 18.37 -31.68 -29.06
CA ALA A 350 17.96 -32.73 -29.98
C ALA A 350 16.44 -32.90 -29.87
N VAL A 351 15.72 -32.63 -30.95
CA VAL A 351 14.27 -32.73 -30.98
C VAL A 351 13.85 -33.93 -31.82
N PRO A 352 13.26 -34.98 -31.22
CA PRO A 352 12.89 -36.19 -31.94
C PRO A 352 11.79 -35.89 -32.97
N SER A 353 12.01 -36.33 -34.20
CA SER A 353 11.11 -36.16 -35.36
C SER A 353 9.87 -37.07 -35.35
N GLY A 354 9.54 -37.69 -34.21
CA GLY A 354 8.55 -38.77 -34.11
C GLY A 354 7.15 -38.38 -33.63
N GLY A 355 6.85 -37.09 -33.42
CA GLY A 355 5.52 -36.63 -32.99
C GLY A 355 4.68 -36.07 -34.15
N GLU A 356 3.35 -36.08 -34.00
CA GLU A 356 2.39 -35.57 -34.99
C GLU A 356 2.58 -34.07 -35.36
N ASN A 357 3.39 -33.30 -34.62
CA ASN A 357 3.64 -31.88 -34.87
C ASN A 357 5.15 -31.54 -34.90
N PRO A 358 5.60 -30.67 -35.84
CA PRO A 358 6.98 -30.23 -35.93
C PRO A 358 7.35 -29.32 -34.75
N PRO A 359 8.60 -29.33 -34.27
CA PRO A 359 8.98 -28.53 -33.10
C PRO A 359 8.97 -27.04 -33.41
N THR A 360 8.60 -26.28 -32.39
CA THR A 360 8.28 -24.86 -32.47
C THR A 360 9.25 -23.98 -31.67
N VAL A 361 9.20 -22.67 -31.91
CA VAL A 361 9.92 -21.69 -31.09
C VAL A 361 9.45 -21.74 -29.63
N GLY A 362 8.17 -22.03 -29.37
CA GLY A 362 7.63 -22.23 -28.02
C GLY A 362 8.24 -23.43 -27.29
N ASP A 363 8.45 -24.55 -28.00
CA ASP A 363 9.13 -25.72 -27.44
C ASP A 363 10.58 -25.41 -27.07
N LEU A 364 11.27 -24.65 -27.92
CA LEU A 364 12.63 -24.18 -27.65
C LEU A 364 12.70 -23.29 -26.41
N ALA A 365 11.78 -22.32 -26.29
CA ALA A 365 11.71 -21.44 -25.13
C ALA A 365 11.45 -22.22 -23.84
N SER A 366 10.53 -23.20 -23.90
CA SER A 366 10.17 -24.06 -22.77
C SER A 366 11.33 -24.95 -22.33
N PHE A 367 12.06 -25.54 -23.29
CA PHE A 367 13.27 -26.30 -23.04
C PHE A 367 14.32 -25.44 -22.34
N ALA A 368 14.58 -24.23 -22.83
CA ALA A 368 15.55 -23.33 -22.22
C ALA A 368 15.18 -22.95 -20.77
N VAL A 369 13.91 -22.63 -20.50
CA VAL A 369 13.44 -22.32 -19.14
C VAL A 369 13.68 -23.48 -18.18
N GLN A 370 13.36 -24.71 -18.60
CA GLN A 370 13.52 -25.91 -17.78
C GLN A 370 15.00 -26.31 -17.61
N HIS A 371 15.77 -26.30 -18.71
CA HIS A 371 17.15 -26.77 -18.73
C HIS A 371 18.10 -25.81 -18.01
N PHE A 372 17.90 -24.49 -18.16
CA PHE A 372 18.76 -23.48 -17.54
C PHE A 372 18.24 -22.97 -16.19
N GLY A 373 17.06 -23.40 -15.75
CA GLY A 373 16.47 -23.01 -14.46
C GLY A 373 16.16 -21.52 -14.38
N VAL A 374 15.44 -20.98 -15.36
CA VAL A 374 15.19 -19.54 -15.49
C VAL A 374 14.17 -19.06 -14.47
N GLU A 375 14.59 -18.21 -13.53
CA GLU A 375 13.70 -17.51 -12.61
C GLU A 375 12.71 -16.62 -13.39
N GLY A 376 11.41 -16.72 -13.07
CA GLY A 376 10.35 -16.01 -13.78
C GLY A 376 9.80 -16.72 -15.03
N GLY A 377 10.43 -17.83 -15.46
CA GLY A 377 9.84 -18.75 -16.44
C GLY A 377 9.72 -18.24 -17.89
N LEU A 378 10.39 -17.13 -18.22
CA LEU A 378 10.33 -16.49 -19.54
C LEU A 378 11.73 -16.27 -20.11
N VAL A 379 11.87 -16.34 -21.44
CA VAL A 379 13.12 -16.07 -22.17
C VAL A 379 12.88 -15.18 -23.38
N HIS A 380 13.79 -14.24 -23.66
CA HIS A 380 13.83 -13.55 -24.94
C HIS A 380 14.47 -14.46 -25.98
N VAL A 381 13.73 -14.84 -27.02
CA VAL A 381 14.28 -15.69 -28.08
C VAL A 381 14.76 -14.81 -29.23
N HIS A 382 16.03 -14.97 -29.60
CA HIS A 382 16.64 -14.36 -30.77
C HIS A 382 17.12 -15.45 -31.73
N VAL A 383 16.78 -15.33 -33.00
CA VAL A 383 17.21 -16.27 -34.04
C VAL A 383 18.21 -15.56 -34.93
N GLN A 384 19.41 -16.14 -35.05
CA GLN A 384 20.48 -15.59 -35.87
C GLN A 384 20.00 -15.43 -37.33
N GLY A 385 20.15 -14.22 -37.89
CA GLY A 385 19.69 -13.90 -39.25
C GLY A 385 18.20 -13.56 -39.38
N HIS A 386 17.36 -13.87 -38.39
CA HIS A 386 15.91 -13.62 -38.41
C HIS A 386 15.42 -12.63 -37.35
N GLY A 387 16.26 -12.27 -36.38
CA GLY A 387 15.94 -11.29 -35.35
C GLY A 387 15.23 -11.88 -34.14
N ARG A 388 14.63 -11.00 -33.33
CA ARG A 388 13.92 -11.38 -32.09
C ARG A 388 12.55 -11.96 -32.42
N MET A 389 12.20 -13.08 -31.78
CA MET A 389 10.86 -13.66 -31.84
C MET A 389 9.95 -13.00 -30.79
N GLY A 390 8.71 -12.72 -31.19
CA GLY A 390 7.66 -12.19 -30.33
C GLY A 390 6.85 -13.30 -29.67
N VAL A 391 5.99 -12.91 -28.72
CA VAL A 391 5.11 -13.85 -27.99
C VAL A 391 4.12 -14.57 -28.91
N LEU A 392 3.83 -14.00 -30.08
CA LEU A 392 2.94 -14.57 -31.08
C LEU A 392 3.61 -15.60 -31.99
N ASP A 393 4.94 -15.74 -31.95
CA ASP A 393 5.72 -16.70 -32.73
C ASP A 393 5.78 -18.10 -32.09
N VAL A 394 4.98 -18.35 -31.04
CA VAL A 394 5.05 -19.58 -30.23
C VAL A 394 4.88 -20.86 -31.06
N ASP A 395 4.03 -20.86 -32.08
CA ASP A 395 3.80 -22.02 -32.94
C ASP A 395 4.68 -22.02 -34.22
N ARG A 396 5.61 -21.06 -34.36
CA ARG A 396 6.49 -20.98 -35.54
C ARG A 396 7.43 -22.18 -35.54
N SER A 397 7.46 -22.93 -36.64
CA SER A 397 8.27 -24.15 -36.75
C SER A 397 9.77 -23.85 -36.81
N LEU A 398 10.57 -24.62 -36.06
CA LEU A 398 12.03 -24.56 -36.12
C LEU A 398 12.60 -25.01 -37.47
N ARG A 399 11.87 -25.86 -38.22
CA ARG A 399 12.25 -26.24 -39.60
C ARG A 399 12.31 -25.06 -40.56
N GLY A 400 11.55 -24.00 -40.28
CA GLY A 400 11.57 -22.78 -41.10
C GLY A 400 12.85 -21.96 -40.98
N PHE A 401 13.80 -22.38 -40.13
CA PHE A 401 15.11 -21.74 -39.93
C PHE A 401 16.30 -22.64 -40.32
N LEU A 402 16.04 -23.77 -40.99
CA LEU A 402 17.02 -24.49 -41.81
C LEU A 402 17.42 -23.60 -43.00
#